data_AF-A0A7R9G0M5-F1
#
_entry.id   AF-A0A7R9G0M5-F1
#
_cell.length_a   1.000
_cell.length_b   1.000
_cell.length_c   1.000
_cell.angle_alpha   90.00
_cell.angle_beta   90.00
_cell.angle_gamma   90.00
#
_symmetry.space_group_name_H-M   'P 1'
#
loop_
_entity.id
_entity.type
_entity.pdbx_description
1 polymer ?
#
loop_
_entity_poly.entity_id
_entity_poly.type
_entity_poly.pdbx_seq_one_letter_code
_entity_poly.pdbx_strand_id
1 'polypeptide(L)'
;MSRGGRYGLKNNLPVLQHVSLPRVGALQTIMDEVGGHPEKLANNNVHGAISHSHHLNWVLDITIAYPEGKPIDLGSILTGSRQPCTTFLFYRVYPCNSVPRAHDAMTKWLYDRFVEKEHLLDKFYRTGEFPSGAMPPQEISQDTLRFVILHLFFIVSTYIHYQMISYVISYFWLF
;
A
#
# COMPACT_ATOMS: atom_id res chain seq x y z
N MET A 1 16.00 19.90 0.78
CA MET A 1 14.52 20.08 0.75
C MET A 1 13.88 19.03 -0.14
N SER A 2 12.94 18.24 0.38
CA SER A 2 12.28 17.16 -0.37
C SER A 2 11.48 17.71 -1.56
N ARG A 3 11.19 16.87 -2.57
CA ARG A 3 10.30 17.25 -3.70
C ARG A 3 8.90 17.65 -3.19
N GLY A 4 8.44 17.02 -2.11
CA GLY A 4 7.17 17.35 -1.44
C GLY A 4 7.13 18.76 -0.86
N GLY A 5 8.18 19.18 -0.15
CA GLY A 5 8.25 20.53 0.44
C GLY A 5 8.24 21.64 -0.60
N ARG A 6 8.87 21.43 -1.77
CA ARG A 6 8.81 22.38 -2.90
C ARG A 6 7.42 22.51 -3.51
N TYR A 7 6.65 21.42 -3.57
CA TYR A 7 5.27 21.45 -4.05
C TYR A 7 4.33 22.15 -3.06
N GLY A 8 4.52 21.91 -1.76
CA GLY A 8 3.73 22.57 -0.71
C GLY A 8 3.87 24.10 -0.76
N LEU A 9 5.12 24.57 -0.80
CA LEU A 9 5.44 26.00 -0.91
C LEU A 9 4.85 26.67 -2.17
N LYS A 10 4.82 25.96 -3.30
CA LYS A 10 4.26 26.52 -4.56
C LYS A 10 2.74 26.66 -4.54
N ASN A 11 2.04 25.86 -3.73
CA ASN A 11 0.58 25.79 -3.70
C ASN A 11 -0.03 26.33 -2.40
N ASN A 12 0.76 27.02 -1.55
CA ASN A 12 0.34 27.48 -0.22
C ASN A 12 -0.17 26.35 0.70
N LEU A 13 0.41 25.16 0.56
CA LEU A 13 0.07 23.98 1.36
C LEU A 13 1.15 23.75 2.43
N PRO A 14 0.79 23.19 3.61
CA PRO A 14 1.75 22.90 4.67
C PRO A 14 2.87 21.96 4.19
N VAL A 15 4.09 22.22 4.66
CA VAL A 15 5.26 21.42 4.30
C VAL A 15 5.24 20.12 5.10
N LEU A 16 5.06 19.01 4.40
CA LEU A 16 5.08 17.66 4.97
C LEU A 16 6.52 17.12 4.97
N GLN A 17 7.02 16.67 6.13
CA GLN A 17 8.36 16.16 6.33
C GLN A 17 8.38 14.64 6.49
N HIS A 18 7.45 14.09 7.27
CA HIS A 18 7.35 12.67 7.60
C HIS A 18 6.51 11.87 6.60
N VAL A 19 5.64 12.54 5.85
CA VAL A 19 4.81 11.90 4.80
C VAL A 19 5.14 12.37 3.38
N SER A 20 4.87 11.50 2.40
CA SER A 20 4.93 11.87 0.99
C SER A 20 3.63 12.55 0.55
N LEU A 21 3.65 13.25 -0.60
CA LEU A 21 2.45 13.89 -1.12
C LEU A 21 1.37 12.85 -1.48
N PRO A 22 0.09 13.18 -1.24
CA PRO A 22 -1.01 12.27 -1.59
C PRO A 22 -1.12 12.08 -3.10
N ARG A 23 -1.40 10.83 -3.52
CA ARG A 23 -1.67 10.47 -4.93
C ARG A 23 -3.16 10.64 -5.24
N VAL A 24 -3.61 11.87 -5.35
CA VAL A 24 -5.04 12.22 -5.54
C VAL A 24 -5.62 11.56 -6.79
N GLY A 25 -4.96 11.68 -7.95
CA GLY A 25 -5.48 11.12 -9.20
C GLY A 25 -5.70 9.60 -9.15
N ALA A 26 -4.81 8.88 -8.47
CA ALA A 26 -4.96 7.43 -8.30
C ALA A 26 -6.18 7.09 -7.43
N LEU A 27 -6.39 7.81 -6.32
CA LEU A 27 -7.58 7.62 -5.49
C LEU A 27 -8.86 7.92 -6.29
N GLN A 28 -8.86 9.00 -7.07
CA GLN A 28 -10.01 9.39 -7.89
C GLN A 28 -10.38 8.29 -8.88
N THR A 29 -9.42 7.79 -9.66
CA THR A 29 -9.66 6.68 -10.61
C THR A 29 -10.22 5.44 -9.90
N ILE A 30 -9.68 5.06 -8.74
CA ILE A 30 -10.20 3.92 -7.97
C ILE A 30 -11.66 4.16 -7.55
N MET A 31 -11.96 5.33 -7.01
CA MET A 31 -13.31 5.64 -6.57
C MET A 31 -14.30 5.66 -7.75
N ASP A 32 -13.90 6.19 -8.90
CA ASP A 32 -14.76 6.28 -10.09
C ASP A 32 -15.06 4.89 -10.68
N GLU A 33 -14.06 4.00 -10.74
CA GLU A 33 -14.21 2.66 -11.31
C GLU A 33 -14.89 1.66 -10.36
N VAL A 34 -14.47 1.60 -9.09
CA VAL A 34 -14.89 0.55 -8.15
C VAL A 34 -15.65 1.06 -6.92
N GLY A 35 -15.68 2.37 -6.69
CA GLY A 35 -16.33 2.97 -5.52
C GLY A 35 -17.86 2.87 -5.50
N GLY A 36 -18.49 2.32 -6.54
CA GLY A 36 -19.94 2.28 -6.70
C GLY A 36 -20.54 3.65 -7.04
N HIS A 37 -21.43 3.67 -8.05
CA HIS A 37 -22.19 4.86 -8.43
C HIS A 37 -23.65 4.66 -8.00
N PRO A 38 -24.19 5.46 -7.06
CA PRO A 38 -25.61 5.39 -6.74
C PRO A 38 -26.49 5.70 -7.97
N GLU A 39 -26.02 6.55 -8.89
CA GLU A 39 -26.78 6.90 -10.11
C GLU A 39 -26.85 5.78 -11.16
N LYS A 40 -25.83 4.93 -11.27
CA LYS A 40 -25.85 3.80 -12.23
C LYS A 40 -26.83 2.69 -11.81
N LEU A 41 -27.21 2.66 -10.53
CA LEU A 41 -28.15 1.66 -10.01
C LEU A 41 -29.63 2.04 -10.28
N ALA A 42 -29.93 3.33 -10.42
CA ALA A 42 -31.30 3.82 -10.63
C ALA A 42 -31.84 3.59 -12.07
N ASN A 43 -30.96 3.43 -13.05
CA ASN A 43 -31.36 3.31 -14.47
C ASN A 43 -31.57 1.87 -14.97
N ASN A 44 -31.30 0.86 -14.15
CA ASN A 44 -31.44 -0.54 -14.56
C ASN A 44 -32.74 -1.17 -14.03
N ASN A 45 -33.88 -0.73 -14.58
CA ASN A 45 -35.12 -1.52 -14.55
C ASN A 45 -35.04 -2.69 -15.55
N VAL A 46 -34.07 -3.60 -15.39
CA VAL A 46 -33.96 -4.79 -16.23
C VAL A 46 -33.82 -6.03 -15.35
N HIS A 47 -34.78 -6.92 -15.53
CA HIS A 47 -34.91 -8.26 -14.99
C HIS A 47 -33.60 -8.98 -14.60
N GLY A 48 -33.55 -9.47 -13.36
CA GLY A 48 -33.20 -10.86 -13.11
C GLY A 48 -31.75 -11.32 -13.28
N ALA A 49 -30.76 -10.46 -13.06
CA ALA A 49 -29.38 -10.91 -12.84
C ALA A 49 -28.88 -10.36 -11.50
N ILE A 50 -28.63 -11.26 -10.55
CA ILE A 50 -27.84 -10.95 -9.34
C ILE A 50 -26.41 -10.71 -9.84
N SER A 51 -26.16 -9.50 -10.34
CA SER A 51 -24.81 -9.02 -10.56
C SER A 51 -24.23 -8.80 -9.17
N HIS A 52 -23.32 -9.67 -8.74
CA HIS A 52 -22.48 -9.40 -7.57
C HIS A 52 -21.61 -8.20 -7.91
N SER A 53 -22.17 -7.00 -7.77
CA SER A 53 -21.42 -5.77 -7.95
C SER A 53 -20.42 -5.70 -6.80
N HIS A 54 -19.16 -6.00 -7.11
CA HIS A 54 -18.04 -5.84 -6.19
C HIS A 54 -17.81 -4.35 -5.94
N HIS A 55 -18.66 -3.75 -5.10
CA HIS A 55 -18.53 -2.37 -4.67
C HIS A 55 -17.48 -2.27 -3.56
N LEU A 56 -16.59 -1.30 -3.72
CA LEU A 56 -15.67 -0.92 -2.66
C LEU A 56 -16.49 -0.31 -1.51
N ASN A 57 -16.42 -0.95 -0.33
CA ASN A 57 -17.19 -0.53 0.84
C ASN A 57 -16.38 0.37 1.78
N TRP A 58 -15.07 0.16 1.83
CA TRP A 58 -14.19 0.77 2.84
C TRP A 58 -12.87 1.24 2.23
N VAL A 59 -12.42 2.41 2.68
CA VAL A 59 -11.07 2.92 2.49
C VAL A 59 -10.30 2.70 3.78
N LEU A 60 -9.28 1.84 3.71
CA LEU A 60 -8.36 1.58 4.81
C LEU A 60 -7.20 2.57 4.73
N ASP A 61 -7.07 3.40 5.76
CA ASP A 61 -5.99 4.36 5.91
C ASP A 61 -4.98 3.84 6.93
N ILE A 62 -3.77 3.49 6.48
CA ILE A 62 -2.70 2.93 7.32
C ILE A 62 -1.57 3.95 7.46
N THR A 63 -1.11 4.13 8.69
CA THR A 63 0.08 4.91 9.06
C THR A 63 1.05 3.98 9.78
N ILE A 64 2.26 3.86 9.25
CA ILE A 64 3.33 3.03 9.80
C ILE A 64 4.44 3.96 10.26
N ALA A 65 4.82 3.89 11.53
CA ALA A 65 6.03 4.53 12.01
C ALA A 65 7.17 3.50 12.09
N TYR A 66 8.23 3.80 11.34
CA TYR A 66 9.47 3.06 11.40
C TYR A 66 10.40 3.67 12.45
N PRO A 67 11.23 2.86 13.12
CA PRO A 67 12.28 3.36 14.01
C PRO A 67 13.15 4.41 13.32
N GLU A 68 13.48 5.47 14.07
CA GLU A 68 14.31 6.59 13.60
C GLU A 68 13.81 7.29 12.33
N GLY A 69 12.56 7.08 11.91
CA GLY A 69 12.06 7.62 10.63
C GLY A 69 12.69 6.97 9.39
N LYS A 70 13.28 5.78 9.54
CA LYS A 70 13.99 5.07 8.46
C LYS A 70 13.13 3.92 7.92
N PRO A 71 12.33 4.15 6.86
CA PRO A 71 11.57 3.09 6.21
C PRO A 71 12.50 2.04 5.60
N ILE A 72 11.92 0.95 5.11
CA ILE A 72 12.69 -0.06 4.38
C ILE A 72 13.30 0.55 3.12
N ASP A 73 14.62 0.40 2.97
CA ASP A 73 15.33 0.84 1.79
C ASP A 73 15.24 -0.19 0.68
N LEU A 74 15.45 0.25 -0.56
CA LEU A 74 15.34 -0.61 -1.74
C LEU A 74 16.37 -1.76 -1.72
N GLY A 75 17.55 -1.53 -1.14
CA GLY A 75 18.58 -2.56 -0.99
C GLY A 75 18.07 -3.71 -0.13
N SER A 76 17.53 -3.41 1.05
CA SER A 76 16.92 -4.41 1.94
C SER A 76 15.72 -5.14 1.31
N ILE A 77 14.93 -4.48 0.45
CA ILE A 77 13.85 -5.14 -0.30
C ILE A 77 14.42 -6.17 -1.28
N LEU A 78 15.46 -5.80 -2.03
CA LEU A 78 16.06 -6.65 -3.05
C LEU A 78 16.85 -7.83 -2.45
N THR A 79 17.59 -7.58 -1.37
CA THR A 79 18.38 -8.63 -0.70
C THR A 79 17.55 -9.50 0.24
N GLY A 80 16.32 -9.07 0.58
CA GLY A 80 15.45 -9.78 1.51
C GLY A 80 15.99 -9.85 2.94
N SER A 81 16.96 -8.99 3.28
CA SER A 81 17.65 -9.00 4.56
C SER A 81 17.67 -7.61 5.19
N ARG A 82 17.12 -7.52 6.41
CA ARG A 82 17.08 -6.33 7.25
C ARG A 82 17.18 -6.76 8.71
N GLN A 83 17.83 -5.94 9.53
CA GLN A 83 17.82 -6.11 10.99
C GLN A 83 16.38 -6.04 11.52
N PRO A 84 16.02 -6.90 12.50
CA PRO A 84 14.72 -6.84 13.17
C PRO A 84 14.44 -5.43 13.69
N CYS A 85 13.22 -4.94 13.49
CA CYS A 85 12.86 -3.60 13.92
C CYS A 85 11.42 -3.56 14.43
N THR A 86 11.20 -2.79 15.49
CA THR A 86 9.88 -2.60 16.09
C THR A 86 9.14 -1.52 15.33
N THR A 87 8.05 -1.89 14.67
CA THR A 87 7.20 -0.93 13.95
C THR A 87 5.89 -0.71 14.67
N PHE A 88 5.34 0.48 14.50
CA PHE A 88 4.07 0.87 15.08
C PHE A 88 3.08 1.13 13.95
N LEU A 89 1.91 0.51 14.04
CA LEU A 89 0.89 0.58 13.01
C LEU A 89 -0.38 1.20 13.61
N PHE A 90 -0.83 2.27 12.98
CA PHE A 90 -2.10 2.92 13.26
C PHE A 90 -2.97 2.89 12.01
N TYR A 91 -4.22 2.47 12.13
CA TYR A 91 -5.14 2.42 11.00
C TYR A 91 -6.46 3.10 11.32
N ARG A 92 -7.10 3.63 10.28
CA ARG A 92 -8.46 4.17 10.30
C ARG A 92 -9.23 3.60 9.11
N VAL A 93 -10.53 3.44 9.29
CA VAL A 93 -11.41 2.88 8.25
C VAL A 93 -12.50 3.90 7.96
N TYR A 94 -12.66 4.24 6.68
CA TYR A 94 -13.68 5.16 6.21
C TYR A 94 -14.65 4.43 5.29
N PRO A 95 -15.98 4.53 5.49
CA PRO A 95 -16.93 4.05 4.49
C PRO A 95 -16.68 4.77 3.16
N CYS A 96 -16.74 4.08 2.02
CA CYS A 96 -16.54 4.70 0.72
C CYS A 96 -17.53 5.84 0.44
N ASN A 97 -18.74 5.75 1.00
CA ASN A 97 -19.76 6.80 0.92
C ASN A 97 -19.36 8.10 1.65
N SER A 98 -18.40 8.04 2.57
CA SER A 98 -17.89 9.22 3.29
C SER A 98 -16.77 9.95 2.54
N VAL A 99 -16.22 9.35 1.49
CA VAL A 99 -15.14 9.93 0.68
C VAL A 99 -15.76 10.84 -0.38
N PRO A 100 -15.39 12.14 -0.44
CA PRO A 100 -15.93 13.05 -1.44
C PRO A 100 -15.60 12.59 -2.86
N ARG A 101 -16.53 12.78 -3.79
CA ARG A 101 -16.37 12.41 -5.21
C ARG A 101 -15.84 13.54 -6.08
N ALA A 102 -16.25 14.77 -5.79
CA ALA A 102 -15.78 15.95 -6.52
C ALA A 102 -14.26 16.12 -6.34
N HIS A 103 -13.56 16.41 -7.43
CA HIS A 103 -12.09 16.46 -7.46
C HIS A 103 -11.48 17.34 -6.36
N ASP A 104 -11.95 18.58 -6.22
CA ASP A 104 -11.42 19.52 -5.23
C ASP A 104 -11.70 19.07 -3.79
N ALA A 105 -12.91 18.56 -3.55
CA ALA A 105 -13.31 18.07 -2.23
C ALA A 105 -12.53 16.80 -1.84
N MET A 106 -12.32 15.88 -2.79
CA MET A 106 -11.52 14.67 -2.59
C MET A 106 -10.05 15.02 -2.34
N THR A 107 -9.51 15.96 -3.12
CA THR A 107 -8.15 16.49 -2.96
C THR A 107 -7.97 17.03 -1.55
N LYS A 108 -8.87 17.92 -1.11
CA LYS A 108 -8.83 18.49 0.24
C LYS A 108 -8.94 17.40 1.31
N TRP A 109 -9.93 16.52 1.20
CA TRP A 109 -10.14 15.42 2.16
C TRP A 109 -8.90 14.53 2.30
N LEU A 110 -8.30 14.14 1.17
CA LEU A 110 -7.11 13.29 1.18
C LEU A 110 -5.90 14.04 1.76
N TYR A 111 -5.77 15.33 1.43
CA TYR A 111 -4.70 16.17 1.94
C TYR A 111 -4.79 16.36 3.45
N ASP A 112 -5.99 16.64 3.98
CA ASP A 112 -6.25 16.77 5.43
C ASP A 112 -5.83 15.50 6.19
N ARG A 113 -6.11 14.31 5.64
CA ARG A 113 -5.66 13.03 6.22
C ARG A 113 -4.14 12.92 6.24
N PHE A 114 -3.43 13.41 5.22
CA PHE A 114 -1.97 13.40 5.19
C PHE A 114 -1.35 14.40 6.17
N VAL A 115 -1.98 15.56 6.39
CA VAL A 115 -1.58 16.50 7.44
C VAL A 115 -1.77 15.88 8.83
N GLU A 116 -2.87 15.17 9.06
CA GLU A 116 -3.05 14.45 10.33
C GLU A 116 -1.99 13.39 10.56
N LYS A 117 -1.58 12.65 9.50
CA LYS A 117 -0.48 11.69 9.58
C LYS A 117 0.84 12.36 9.90
N GLU A 118 1.11 13.52 9.30
CA GLU A 118 2.31 14.30 9.58
C GLU A 118 2.39 14.65 11.08
N HIS A 119 1.30 15.17 11.65
CA HIS A 119 1.25 15.51 13.07
C HIS A 119 1.35 14.26 13.97
N LEU A 120 0.73 13.16 13.57
CA LEU A 120 0.77 11.91 14.29
C LEU A 120 2.20 11.32 14.32
N LEU A 121 2.90 11.34 13.19
CA LEU A 121 4.29 10.89 13.09
C LEU A 121 5.24 11.84 13.82
N ASP A 122 5.04 13.15 13.71
CA ASP A 122 5.84 14.14 14.45
C ASP A 122 5.70 13.95 15.98
N LYS A 123 4.47 13.75 16.46
CA LYS A 123 4.24 13.42 17.88
C LYS A 123 4.93 12.10 18.26
N PHE A 124 4.79 11.06 17.45
CA PHE A 124 5.41 9.77 17.70
C PHE A 124 6.94 9.88 17.76
N TYR A 125 7.57 10.59 16.83
CA TYR A 125 9.03 10.75 16.82
C TYR A 125 9.56 11.62 17.95
N ARG A 126 8.74 12.51 18.53
CA ARG A 126 9.11 13.31 19.70
C ARG A 126 8.88 12.59 21.02
N THR A 127 7.82 11.80 21.14
CA THR A 127 7.33 11.25 22.42
C THR A 127 7.50 9.74 22.55
N GLY A 128 7.62 9.01 21.45
CA GLY A 128 7.60 7.55 21.39
C GLY A 128 6.21 6.93 21.48
N GLU A 129 5.14 7.74 21.56
CA GLU A 129 3.78 7.26 21.80
C GLU A 129 2.83 7.50 20.62
N PHE A 130 2.00 6.51 20.32
CA PHE A 130 0.85 6.66 19.45
C PHE A 130 -0.41 7.05 20.24
N PRO A 131 -1.40 7.68 19.60
CA PRO A 131 -2.73 7.84 20.20
C PRO A 131 -3.32 6.50 20.64
N SER A 132 -4.15 6.55 21.69
CA SER A 132 -4.87 5.40 22.22
C SER A 132 -5.66 4.70 21.10
N GLY A 133 -5.39 3.41 20.87
CA GLY A 133 -5.98 2.63 19.78
C GLY A 133 -5.00 2.19 18.70
N ALA A 134 -3.72 2.54 18.79
CA ALA A 134 -2.69 1.91 17.96
C ALA A 134 -2.53 0.42 18.29
N MET A 135 -2.17 -0.36 17.27
CA MET A 135 -1.85 -1.76 17.46
C MET A 135 -0.60 -1.90 18.35
N PRO A 136 -0.48 -3.00 19.12
CA PRO A 136 0.74 -3.24 19.87
C PRO A 136 1.96 -3.21 18.94
N PRO A 137 3.13 -2.77 19.45
CA PRO A 137 4.34 -2.73 18.66
C PRO A 137 4.63 -4.11 18.07
N GLN A 138 4.83 -4.18 16.76
CA GLN A 138 5.11 -5.44 16.07
C GLN A 138 6.58 -5.47 15.69
N GLU A 139 7.30 -6.47 16.20
CA GLU A 139 8.63 -6.78 15.69
C GLU A 139 8.52 -7.43 14.32
N ILE A 140 9.11 -6.78 13.33
CA ILE A 140 9.24 -7.33 11.99
C ILE A 140 10.64 -7.91 11.91
N SER A 141 10.73 -9.24 11.88
CA SER A 141 11.97 -9.99 11.64
C SER A 141 11.85 -10.78 10.34
N GLN A 142 12.93 -10.82 9.57
CA GLN A 142 13.02 -11.62 8.35
C GLN A 142 13.78 -12.91 8.67
N ASP A 143 13.13 -14.05 8.47
CA ASP A 143 13.78 -15.34 8.59
C ASP A 143 14.62 -15.61 7.34
N THR A 144 15.90 -15.28 7.45
CA THR A 144 16.88 -15.43 6.36
C THR A 144 17.03 -16.89 5.95
N LEU A 145 16.97 -17.83 6.89
CA LEU A 145 17.10 -19.26 6.61
C LEU A 145 15.90 -19.77 5.80
N ARG A 146 14.69 -19.39 6.20
CA ARG A 146 13.48 -19.69 5.44
C ARG A 146 13.55 -19.13 4.01
N PHE A 147 14.05 -17.90 3.85
CA PHE A 147 14.23 -17.29 2.53
C PHE A 147 15.21 -18.10 1.66
N VAL A 148 16.37 -18.47 2.20
CA VAL A 148 17.38 -19.28 1.50
C VAL A 148 16.82 -20.65 1.09
N ILE A 149 16.14 -21.35 2.00
CA ILE A 149 15.53 -22.65 1.71
C ILE A 149 14.52 -22.54 0.56
N LEU A 150 13.67 -21.52 0.58
CA LEU A 150 12.65 -21.31 -0.44
C LEU A 150 13.28 -21.01 -1.81
N HIS A 151 14.35 -20.21 -1.86
CA HIS A 151 15.07 -19.92 -3.10
C HIS A 151 15.77 -21.17 -3.66
N LEU A 152 16.45 -21.94 -2.80
CA LEU A 152 17.07 -23.20 -3.20
C LEU A 152 16.04 -24.19 -3.76
N PHE A 153 14.88 -24.31 -3.11
CA PHE A 153 13.79 -25.14 -3.61
C PHE A 153 13.36 -24.76 -5.03
N PHE A 154 13.13 -23.46 -5.29
CA PHE A 154 12.72 -23.00 -6.62
C PHE A 154 13.82 -23.11 -7.67
N ILE A 155 15.09 -22.87 -7.31
CA ILE A 155 16.23 -23.03 -8.22
C ILE A 155 16.38 -24.51 -8.62
N VAL A 156 16.38 -25.42 -7.66
CA VAL A 156 16.48 -26.87 -7.91
C VAL A 156 15.29 -27.36 -8.73
N SER A 157 14.08 -26.93 -8.37
CA SER A 157 12.87 -27.26 -9.13
C SER A 157 12.97 -26.76 -10.57
N THR A 158 13.35 -25.50 -10.79
CA THR A 158 13.51 -24.93 -12.15
C THR A 158 14.57 -25.68 -12.96
N TYR A 159 15.69 -26.06 -12.33
CA TYR A 159 16.73 -26.85 -12.97
C TYR A 159 16.22 -28.23 -13.41
N ILE A 160 15.46 -28.94 -12.55
CA ILE A 160 14.85 -30.23 -12.89
C ILE A 160 13.88 -30.07 -14.08
N HIS A 161 13.00 -29.07 -14.04
CA HIS A 161 12.06 -28.81 -15.14
C HIS A 161 12.79 -28.48 -16.45
N TYR A 162 13.85 -27.66 -16.39
CA TYR A 162 14.67 -27.34 -17.56
C TYR A 162 15.32 -28.59 -18.16
N GLN A 163 15.85 -29.49 -17.32
CA GLN A 163 16.43 -30.76 -17.77
C GLN A 163 15.38 -31.67 -18.41
N MET A 164 14.21 -31.81 -17.77
CA MET A 164 13.09 -32.60 -18.30
C MET A 164 12.63 -32.07 -19.67
N ILE A 165 12.46 -30.75 -19.81
CA ILE A 165 12.05 -30.13 -21.08
C ILE A 165 13.13 -30.28 -22.14
N SER A 166 14.40 -30.04 -21.80
CA SER A 166 15.52 -30.19 -22.73
C SER A 166 15.66 -31.63 -23.22
N TYR A 167 15.47 -32.61 -22.33
CA TYR A 167 15.46 -34.03 -22.68
C TYR A 167 14.33 -34.35 -23.66
N VAL A 168 13.10 -33.91 -23.38
CA VAL A 168 11.96 -34.09 -24.30
C VAL A 168 12.21 -33.45 -25.67
N ILE A 169 12.72 -32.21 -25.71
CA ILE A 169 13.07 -31.52 -26.97
C ILE A 169 14.14 -32.30 -27.74
N SER A 170 15.15 -32.82 -27.05
CA SER A 170 16.22 -33.61 -27.70
C SER A 170 15.67 -34.88 -28.37
N TYR A 171 14.64 -35.51 -27.80
CA TYR A 171 13.96 -36.66 -28.41
C TYR A 171 13.20 -36.29 -29.68
N PHE A 172 12.61 -35.10 -29.74
CA PHE A 172 11.94 -34.60 -30.94
C PHE A 172 12.89 -34.08 -32.03
N TRP A 173 14.15 -33.77 -31.67
CA TRP A 173 15.17 -33.31 -32.61
C TRP A 173 16.05 -34.45 -33.16
N LEU A 174 16.01 -35.63 -32.53
CA LEU A 174 16.69 -36.86 -32.95
C LEU A 174 15.82 -37.79 -33.82
N PHE A 175 14.60 -37.37 -34.15
CA PHE A 175 13.70 -37.94 -35.16
C PHE A 175 13.49 -36.93 -36.29
#